data_AF-K9MN61-F1
#
_entry.id   AF-K9MN61-F1
#
_cell.length_a   1.000
_cell.length_b   1.000
_cell.length_c   1.000
_cell.angle_alpha   90.00
_cell.angle_beta   90.00
_cell.angle_gamma   90.00
#
_symmetry.space_group_name_H-M   'P 1'
#
loop_
_entity.id
_entity.type
_entity.pdbx_description
1 polymer ?
#
loop_
_entity_poly.entity_id
_entity_poly.type
_entity_poly.pdbx_seq_one_letter_code
_entity_poly.pdbx_strand_id
1 'polypeptide(L)'
;QKNIPNDDERAWYTIRSLAKGPMSRFATGNSATLSTNPKAKGIDLVDRLRDFHSKYYCGSNMVAVTISPRSLDEQESLIREKLEGISAGHADWLGMVQCPGPMFDTVKPFDHTNSGKFIHLQSFSSQPSLWVAFGLPPTLTSYKKQPTSVLTYLLEYTGEGSLAKRLRLLGLADGVSPVVDGNTISTLLGLRVDLTQKGATHRGLVLQEIFSYINFLRDHGVGHDLVSTLAQ
;
A
#
# COMPACT_ATOMS: atom_id res chain seq x y z
N GLN A 1 12.53 10.84 16.14
CA GLN A 1 11.43 10.00 15.62
C GLN A 1 10.65 10.79 14.57
N LYS A 2 11.06 10.69 13.29
CA LYS A 2 10.56 11.56 12.20
C LYS A 2 9.07 11.35 11.85
N ASN A 3 8.61 10.10 11.87
CA ASN A 3 7.27 9.75 11.36
C ASN A 3 6.18 9.76 12.43
N ILE A 4 6.54 9.83 13.72
CA ILE A 4 5.56 9.85 14.82
C ILE A 4 4.62 11.06 14.78
N PRO A 5 5.06 12.29 14.43
CA PRO A 5 4.15 13.42 14.31
C PRO A 5 3.44 13.52 12.95
N ASN A 6 3.69 12.61 12.00
CA ASN A 6 3.04 12.64 10.70
C ASN A 6 1.64 12.01 10.80
N ASP A 7 0.60 12.82 10.66
CA ASP A 7 -0.80 12.39 10.82
C ASP A 7 -1.25 11.38 9.74
N ASP A 8 -0.77 11.51 8.50
CA ASP A 8 -1.11 10.59 7.42
C ASP A 8 -0.49 9.21 7.66
N GLU A 9 0.77 9.15 8.08
CA GLU A 9 1.44 7.91 8.49
C GLU A 9 0.71 7.27 9.67
N ARG A 10 0.33 8.05 10.69
CA ARG A 10 -0.42 7.55 11.86
C ARG A 10 -1.78 6.98 11.44
N ALA A 11 -2.51 7.68 10.57
CA ALA A 11 -3.80 7.21 10.07
C ALA A 11 -3.64 5.92 9.27
N TRP A 12 -2.68 5.88 8.34
CA TRP A 12 -2.44 4.71 7.50
C TRP A 12 -1.98 3.49 8.30
N TYR A 13 -1.05 3.67 9.25
CA TYR A 13 -0.65 2.60 10.17
C TYR A 13 -1.79 2.14 11.07
N THR A 14 -2.67 3.04 11.52
CA THR A 14 -3.84 2.68 12.31
C THR A 14 -4.77 1.76 11.51
N ILE A 15 -5.06 2.12 10.25
CA ILE A 15 -5.88 1.28 9.35
C ILE A 15 -5.22 -0.09 9.15
N ARG A 16 -3.92 -0.11 8.83
CA ARG A 16 -3.17 -1.36 8.62
C ARG A 16 -3.11 -2.24 9.87
N SER A 17 -3.03 -1.64 11.06
CA SER A 17 -2.97 -2.39 12.33
C SER A 17 -4.24 -3.19 12.63
N LEU A 18 -5.37 -2.87 12.00
CA LEU A 18 -6.59 -3.68 12.09
C LEU A 18 -6.49 -4.98 11.30
N ALA A 19 -5.57 -5.09 10.35
CA ALA A 19 -5.44 -6.25 9.48
C ALA A 19 -5.00 -7.51 10.24
N LYS A 20 -5.25 -8.67 9.63
CA LYS A 20 -4.69 -9.96 10.04
C LYS A 20 -3.41 -10.26 9.26
N GLY A 21 -2.56 -11.11 9.81
CA GLY A 21 -1.32 -11.55 9.16
C GLY A 21 -0.25 -10.46 9.04
N PRO A 22 0.70 -10.58 8.11
CA PRO A 22 1.82 -9.66 7.91
C PRO A 22 1.44 -8.20 7.70
N MET A 23 0.25 -7.90 7.17
CA MET A 23 -0.15 -6.53 6.84
C MET A 23 -0.26 -5.61 8.08
N SER A 24 -0.57 -6.18 9.25
CA SER A 24 -0.64 -5.43 10.51
C SER A 24 0.68 -5.25 11.24
N ARG A 25 1.77 -5.79 10.71
CA ARG A 25 3.10 -5.66 11.33
C ARG A 25 3.63 -4.23 11.21
N PHE A 26 4.35 -3.80 12.24
CA PHE A 26 5.11 -2.56 12.23
C PHE A 26 6.41 -2.74 11.44
N ALA A 27 6.41 -2.35 10.17
CA ALA A 27 7.51 -2.61 9.23
C ALA A 27 8.75 -1.73 9.47
N THR A 28 8.58 -0.49 9.96
CA THR A 28 9.70 0.45 10.15
C THR A 28 10.68 -0.01 11.23
N GLY A 29 10.18 -0.61 12.31
CA GLY A 29 10.97 -0.92 13.50
C GLY A 29 11.39 0.33 14.30
N ASN A 30 11.87 0.12 15.51
CA ASN A 30 12.44 1.14 16.38
C ASN A 30 13.39 0.52 17.42
N SER A 31 13.96 1.32 18.32
CA SER A 31 14.84 0.83 19.39
C SER A 31 14.19 -0.22 20.27
N ALA A 32 12.88 -0.14 20.52
CA ALA A 32 12.17 -1.16 21.29
C ALA A 32 12.15 -2.50 20.52
N THR A 33 11.79 -2.50 19.24
CA THR A 33 11.67 -3.74 18.45
C THR A 33 13.01 -4.32 17.99
N LEU A 34 14.04 -3.49 17.84
CA LEU A 34 15.36 -3.85 17.29
C LEU A 34 16.51 -3.77 18.31
N SER A 35 16.25 -3.49 19.59
CA SER A 35 17.31 -3.49 20.62
C SER A 35 16.76 -3.87 21.99
N THR A 36 15.91 -3.05 22.59
CA THR A 36 15.46 -3.24 23.98
C THR A 36 14.70 -4.55 24.18
N ASN A 37 13.68 -4.83 23.37
CA ASN A 37 12.86 -6.04 23.53
C ASN A 37 13.62 -7.32 23.13
N PRO A 38 14.39 -7.36 22.02
CA PRO A 38 15.24 -8.52 21.72
C PRO A 38 16.24 -8.83 22.82
N LYS A 39 16.98 -7.83 23.33
CA LYS A 39 17.96 -8.01 24.42
C LYS A 39 17.31 -8.54 25.69
N ALA A 40 16.16 -7.98 26.07
CA ALA A 40 15.41 -8.44 27.24
C ALA A 40 14.92 -9.89 27.11
N LYS A 41 14.74 -10.40 25.88
CA LYS A 41 14.35 -11.77 25.57
C LYS A 41 15.53 -12.70 25.29
N GLY A 42 16.77 -12.23 25.43
CA GLY A 42 17.97 -13.01 25.11
C GLY A 42 18.12 -13.34 23.62
N ILE A 43 17.51 -12.54 22.74
CA ILE A 43 17.60 -12.73 21.29
C ILE A 43 18.83 -11.98 20.78
N ASP A 44 19.79 -12.71 20.18
CA ASP A 44 20.89 -12.11 19.43
C ASP A 44 20.39 -11.60 18.08
N LEU A 45 20.38 -10.28 17.91
CA LEU A 45 19.92 -9.65 16.68
C LEU A 45 20.86 -9.91 15.50
N VAL A 46 22.17 -10.02 15.74
CA VAL A 46 23.16 -10.25 14.68
C VAL A 46 22.92 -11.63 14.08
N ASP A 47 22.71 -12.64 14.93
CA ASP A 47 22.38 -13.98 14.45
C ASP A 47 21.02 -14.00 13.73
N ARG A 48 20.01 -13.26 14.21
CA ARG A 48 18.74 -13.13 13.47
C ARG A 48 18.88 -12.46 12.12
N LEU A 49 19.79 -11.50 11.97
CA LEU A 49 20.08 -10.88 10.68
C LEU A 49 20.78 -11.87 9.74
N ARG A 50 21.73 -12.67 10.26
CA ARG A 50 22.39 -13.74 9.49
C ARG A 50 21.40 -14.82 9.05
N ASP A 51 20.51 -15.25 9.94
CA ASP A 51 19.43 -16.19 9.64
C ASP A 51 18.51 -15.63 8.54
N PHE A 52 18.09 -14.38 8.67
CA PHE A 52 17.22 -13.74 7.69
C PHE A 52 17.91 -13.59 6.32
N HIS A 53 19.17 -13.14 6.32
CA HIS A 53 19.96 -13.00 5.10
C HIS A 53 20.15 -14.35 4.41
N SER A 54 20.65 -15.36 5.12
CA SER A 54 20.86 -16.70 4.55
C SER A 54 19.57 -17.34 4.02
N LYS A 55 18.43 -17.02 4.62
CA LYS A 55 17.13 -17.55 4.21
C LYS A 55 16.53 -16.85 2.99
N TYR A 56 16.60 -15.52 2.90
CA TYR A 56 15.83 -14.76 1.91
C TYR A 56 16.68 -14.05 0.84
N TYR A 57 17.99 -13.86 1.04
CA TYR A 57 18.90 -13.22 0.08
C TYR A 57 19.52 -14.25 -0.86
N CYS A 58 18.73 -14.71 -1.83
CA CYS A 58 19.16 -15.64 -2.87
C CYS A 58 18.86 -15.08 -4.27
N GLY A 59 19.56 -15.58 -5.29
CA GLY A 59 19.51 -15.07 -6.65
C GLY A 59 18.09 -15.07 -7.25
N SER A 60 17.25 -16.06 -6.92
CA SER A 60 15.85 -16.12 -7.38
C SER A 60 14.95 -14.99 -6.86
N ASN A 61 15.35 -14.31 -5.78
CA ASN A 61 14.65 -13.15 -5.21
C ASN A 61 15.27 -11.80 -5.62
N MET A 62 16.33 -11.80 -6.42
CA MET A 62 17.09 -10.61 -6.77
C MET A 62 16.87 -10.20 -8.21
N VAL A 63 16.76 -8.89 -8.43
CA VAL A 63 16.79 -8.27 -9.76
C VAL A 63 17.87 -7.20 -9.73
N ALA A 64 18.81 -7.27 -10.67
CA ALA A 64 19.85 -6.26 -10.85
C ALA A 64 19.59 -5.48 -12.14
N VAL A 65 19.78 -4.16 -12.08
CA VAL A 65 19.64 -3.26 -13.23
C VAL A 65 20.91 -2.41 -13.31
N THR A 66 21.52 -2.34 -14.50
CA THR A 66 22.67 -1.47 -14.77
C THR A 66 22.32 -0.42 -15.82
N ILE A 67 22.90 0.76 -15.66
CA ILE A 67 22.84 1.86 -16.62
C ILE A 67 24.26 2.39 -16.77
N SER A 68 24.84 2.29 -17.96
CA SER A 68 26.24 2.62 -18.23
C SER A 68 26.45 2.94 -19.70
N PRO A 69 27.45 3.78 -20.06
CA PRO A 69 27.85 4.02 -21.45
C PRO A 69 28.60 2.84 -22.08
N ARG A 70 28.94 1.80 -21.30
CA ARG A 70 29.57 0.56 -21.78
C ARG A 70 28.63 -0.23 -22.70
N SER A 71 29.19 -1.08 -23.55
CA SER A 71 28.38 -1.99 -24.36
C SER A 71 27.55 -2.96 -23.49
N LEU A 72 26.52 -3.57 -24.06
CA LEU A 72 25.72 -4.58 -23.34
C LEU A 72 26.59 -5.77 -22.90
N ASP A 73 27.52 -6.21 -23.75
CA ASP A 73 28.43 -7.32 -23.44
C ASP A 73 29.36 -7.01 -22.27
N GLU A 74 29.88 -5.78 -22.22
CA GLU A 74 30.71 -5.32 -21.10
C GLU A 74 29.89 -5.24 -19.80
N GLN A 75 28.65 -4.77 -19.88
CA GLN A 75 27.76 -4.71 -18.73
C GLN A 75 27.37 -6.10 -18.23
N GLU A 76 27.00 -7.02 -19.13
CA GLU A 76 26.69 -8.40 -18.77
C GLU A 76 27.90 -9.07 -18.11
N SER A 77 29.08 -8.95 -18.71
CA SER A 77 30.31 -9.55 -18.19
C SER A 77 30.61 -9.07 -16.77
N LEU A 78 30.47 -7.77 -16.51
CA LEU A 78 30.69 -7.19 -15.19
C LEU A 78 29.65 -7.67 -14.17
N ILE A 79 28.37 -7.70 -14.54
CA ILE A 79 27.30 -8.19 -13.65
C ILE A 79 27.52 -9.66 -13.31
N ARG A 80 27.83 -10.49 -14.31
CA ARG A 80 28.09 -11.91 -14.13
C ARG A 80 29.25 -12.11 -13.15
N GLU A 81 30.38 -11.45 -13.38
CA GLU A 81 31.55 -11.51 -12.49
C GLU A 81 31.20 -11.17 -11.03
N LYS A 82 30.33 -10.16 -10.80
CA LYS A 82 29.99 -9.72 -9.44
C LYS A 82 28.89 -10.53 -8.76
N LEU A 83 27.97 -11.12 -9.51
CA LEU A 83 26.76 -11.73 -8.95
C LEU A 83 26.68 -13.25 -9.13
N GLU A 84 27.52 -13.88 -9.95
CA GLU A 84 27.47 -15.34 -10.20
C GLU A 84 27.71 -16.18 -8.94
N GLY A 85 28.43 -15.64 -7.95
CA GLY A 85 28.68 -16.30 -6.68
C GLY A 85 27.47 -16.34 -5.74
N ILE A 86 26.37 -15.65 -6.07
CA ILE A 86 25.16 -15.65 -5.25
C ILE A 86 24.40 -16.94 -5.52
N SER A 87 24.14 -17.72 -4.46
CA SER A 87 23.33 -18.94 -4.56
C SER A 87 21.96 -18.62 -5.16
N ALA A 88 21.60 -19.33 -6.23
CA ALA A 88 20.30 -19.19 -6.87
C ALA A 88 19.14 -19.53 -5.92
N GLY A 89 19.39 -20.43 -4.95
CA GLY A 89 18.35 -20.93 -4.04
C GLY A 89 17.36 -21.88 -4.72
N HIS A 90 16.08 -21.84 -4.32
CA HIS A 90 14.99 -22.53 -5.02
C HIS A 90 14.24 -21.52 -5.90
N ALA A 91 13.87 -21.93 -7.11
CA ALA A 91 13.13 -21.09 -8.06
C ALA A 91 12.10 -21.94 -8.82
N ASP A 92 10.85 -21.47 -8.85
CA ASP A 92 9.90 -21.78 -9.91
C ASP A 92 9.75 -20.56 -10.84
N TRP A 93 9.40 -20.79 -12.10
CA TRP A 93 9.35 -19.80 -13.19
C TRP A 93 8.47 -18.56 -12.89
N LEU A 94 7.58 -18.65 -11.89
CA LEU A 94 6.65 -17.58 -11.49
C LEU A 94 7.12 -16.77 -10.27
N GLY A 95 8.29 -17.07 -9.69
CA GLY A 95 8.79 -16.36 -8.50
C GLY A 95 7.90 -16.57 -7.27
N MET A 96 7.18 -17.68 -7.22
CA MET A 96 6.21 -17.99 -6.16
C MET A 96 6.86 -18.83 -5.05
N VAL A 97 7.92 -19.59 -5.35
CA VAL A 97 8.72 -20.28 -4.34
C VAL A 97 10.00 -19.51 -4.08
N GLN A 98 10.01 -18.76 -2.98
CA GLN A 98 11.23 -18.18 -2.44
C GLN A 98 11.97 -19.25 -1.63
N CYS A 99 13.30 -19.20 -1.65
CA CYS A 99 14.22 -19.84 -0.70
C CYS A 99 13.59 -20.17 0.67
N PRO A 100 13.91 -21.34 1.27
CA PRO A 100 13.05 -22.27 2.04
C PRO A 100 12.07 -21.60 3.04
N GLY A 101 11.15 -20.81 2.54
CA GLY A 101 10.21 -20.00 3.28
C GLY A 101 8.79 -20.36 2.88
N PRO A 102 7.82 -20.25 3.79
CA PRO A 102 6.43 -20.49 3.43
C PRO A 102 6.04 -19.56 2.27
N MET A 103 5.43 -20.12 1.23
CA MET A 103 4.66 -19.36 0.25
C MET A 103 3.67 -18.50 1.03
N PHE A 104 3.78 -17.18 0.86
CA PHE A 104 2.91 -16.09 1.30
C PHE A 104 1.75 -16.44 2.24
N ASP A 105 1.60 -15.66 3.31
CA ASP A 105 0.45 -15.81 4.23
C ASP A 105 -0.88 -15.75 3.45
N THR A 106 -1.64 -16.84 3.46
CA THR A 106 -2.95 -16.94 2.80
C THR A 106 -4.07 -16.29 3.62
N VAL A 107 -3.74 -15.73 4.79
CA VAL A 107 -4.71 -15.06 5.65
C VAL A 107 -5.23 -13.81 4.97
N LYS A 108 -6.55 -13.78 4.75
CA LYS A 108 -7.26 -12.59 4.28
C LYS A 108 -7.06 -11.45 5.31
N PRO A 109 -6.46 -10.32 4.94
CA PRO A 109 -6.12 -9.27 5.91
C PRO A 109 -7.35 -8.62 6.55
N PHE A 110 -8.44 -8.46 5.80
CA PHE A 110 -9.69 -7.85 6.25
C PHE A 110 -10.89 -8.76 6.02
N ASP A 111 -11.72 -8.92 7.05
CA ASP A 111 -13.01 -9.61 7.03
C ASP A 111 -14.04 -8.85 7.89
N HIS A 112 -15.21 -9.46 8.11
CA HIS A 112 -16.30 -8.82 8.85
C HIS A 112 -15.96 -8.49 10.33
N THR A 113 -14.92 -9.10 10.90
CA THR A 113 -14.55 -8.90 12.32
C THR A 113 -13.72 -7.64 12.54
N ASN A 114 -12.89 -7.28 11.55
CA ASN A 114 -11.95 -6.14 11.60
C ASN A 114 -12.25 -5.05 10.56
N SER A 115 -13.32 -5.18 9.79
CA SER A 115 -13.84 -4.13 8.88
C SER A 115 -14.98 -3.33 9.53
N GLY A 116 -15.41 -2.24 8.87
CA GLY A 116 -16.56 -1.44 9.29
C GLY A 116 -16.34 -0.66 10.59
N LYS A 117 -15.07 -0.37 10.92
CA LYS A 117 -14.71 0.40 12.12
C LYS A 117 -14.69 1.89 11.79
N PHE A 118 -15.21 2.70 12.71
CA PHE A 118 -15.07 4.15 12.68
C PHE A 118 -14.13 4.58 13.80
N ILE A 119 -12.93 5.05 13.45
CA ILE A 119 -11.86 5.34 14.41
C ILE A 119 -11.65 6.84 14.48
N HIS A 120 -11.64 7.37 15.70
CA HIS A 120 -11.26 8.75 15.96
C HIS A 120 -9.77 8.79 16.30
N LEU A 121 -9.00 9.53 15.51
CA LEU A 121 -7.58 9.73 15.74
C LEU A 121 -7.34 11.20 16.09
N GLN A 122 -6.62 11.44 17.19
CA GLN A 122 -6.16 12.78 17.51
C GLN A 122 -4.98 13.15 16.60
N SER A 123 -5.19 14.22 15.84
CA SER A 123 -4.24 14.82 14.90
C SER A 123 -3.28 15.77 15.62
N PHE A 124 -2.05 15.87 15.14
CA PHE A 124 -1.12 16.95 15.50
C PHE A 124 -1.35 18.21 14.65
N SER A 125 -1.80 18.03 13.41
CA SER A 125 -2.21 19.10 12.51
C SER A 125 -3.55 19.70 12.93
N SER A 126 -3.72 20.99 12.67
CA SER A 126 -4.99 21.72 12.82
C SER A 126 -6.00 21.41 11.72
N GLN A 127 -5.55 20.84 10.59
CA GLN A 127 -6.42 20.51 9.48
C GLN A 127 -7.08 19.14 9.71
N PRO A 128 -8.43 19.07 9.82
CA PRO A 128 -9.12 17.80 9.98
C PRO A 128 -9.10 17.02 8.67
N SER A 129 -8.98 15.70 8.77
CA SER A 129 -9.11 14.79 7.62
C SER A 129 -10.03 13.62 7.93
N LEU A 130 -10.62 13.05 6.88
CA LEU A 130 -11.34 11.78 6.95
C LEU A 130 -10.63 10.77 6.05
N TRP A 131 -10.40 9.58 6.58
CA TRP A 131 -9.86 8.46 5.83
C TRP A 131 -10.93 7.37 5.70
N VAL A 132 -11.16 6.92 4.47
CA VAL A 132 -12.01 5.77 4.16
C VAL A 132 -11.16 4.73 3.44
N ALA A 133 -11.17 3.48 3.89
CA ALA A 133 -10.33 2.44 3.29
C ALA A 133 -11.12 1.16 3.00
N PHE A 134 -10.78 0.53 1.87
CA PHE A 134 -11.40 -0.67 1.35
C PHE A 134 -10.34 -1.74 1.10
N GLY A 135 -10.51 -2.91 1.73
CA GLY A 135 -9.73 -4.09 1.39
C GLY A 135 -10.24 -4.71 0.09
N LEU A 136 -9.36 -4.87 -0.89
CA LEU A 136 -9.60 -5.44 -2.20
C LEU A 136 -8.78 -6.73 -2.40
N PRO A 137 -9.18 -7.61 -3.34
CA PRO A 137 -8.33 -8.69 -3.82
C PRO A 137 -6.98 -8.17 -4.34
N PRO A 138 -5.91 -8.99 -4.34
CA PRO A 138 -4.61 -8.58 -4.85
C PRO A 138 -4.70 -8.23 -6.34
N THR A 139 -4.16 -7.05 -6.70
CA THR A 139 -4.24 -6.53 -8.09
C THR A 139 -2.90 -6.54 -8.83
N LEU A 140 -1.80 -6.94 -8.19
CA LEU A 140 -0.46 -6.93 -8.80
C LEU A 140 -0.37 -7.71 -10.12
N THR A 141 -1.05 -8.85 -10.23
CA THR A 141 -1.08 -9.67 -11.45
C THR A 141 -2.00 -9.11 -12.54
N SER A 142 -2.88 -8.18 -12.17
CA SER A 142 -3.81 -7.51 -13.09
C SER A 142 -3.23 -6.23 -13.70
N TYR A 143 -1.91 -6.11 -13.75
CA TYR A 143 -1.21 -4.89 -14.22
C TYR A 143 -1.67 -4.43 -15.61
N LYS A 144 -1.94 -5.35 -16.55
CA LYS A 144 -2.47 -4.98 -17.89
C LYS A 144 -3.87 -4.38 -17.88
N LYS A 145 -4.68 -4.69 -16.85
CA LYS A 145 -6.04 -4.15 -16.69
C LYS A 145 -6.06 -2.87 -15.86
N GLN A 146 -4.98 -2.55 -15.16
CA GLN A 146 -4.82 -1.33 -14.35
C GLN A 146 -6.02 -1.01 -13.41
N PRO A 147 -6.61 -1.99 -12.69
CA PRO A 147 -7.88 -1.77 -11.97
C PRO A 147 -7.77 -0.69 -10.88
N THR A 148 -6.64 -0.65 -10.16
CA THR A 148 -6.40 0.38 -9.15
C THR A 148 -6.18 1.75 -9.76
N SER A 149 -5.51 1.84 -10.90
CA SER A 149 -5.25 3.11 -11.60
C SER A 149 -6.54 3.74 -12.11
N VAL A 150 -7.48 2.93 -12.61
CA VAL A 150 -8.82 3.39 -12.99
C VAL A 150 -9.57 3.94 -11.77
N LEU A 151 -9.56 3.24 -10.64
CA LEU A 151 -10.22 3.71 -9.42
C LEU A 151 -9.58 4.98 -8.87
N THR A 152 -8.25 5.05 -8.83
CA THR A 152 -7.48 6.25 -8.44
C THR A 152 -7.88 7.43 -9.31
N TYR A 153 -7.83 7.29 -10.64
CA TYR A 153 -8.21 8.35 -11.58
C TYR A 153 -9.63 8.87 -11.33
N LEU A 154 -10.61 7.96 -11.21
CA LEU A 154 -12.01 8.35 -11.00
C LEU A 154 -12.24 9.04 -9.66
N LEU A 155 -11.51 8.66 -8.62
CA LEU A 155 -11.63 9.23 -7.27
C LEU A 155 -10.87 10.55 -7.10
N GLU A 156 -9.76 10.74 -7.83
CA GLU A 156 -8.98 11.98 -7.81
C GLU A 156 -9.46 13.03 -8.83
N TYR A 157 -10.30 12.63 -9.80
CA TYR A 157 -10.83 13.55 -10.81
C TYR A 157 -11.47 14.79 -10.16
N THR A 158 -11.15 15.98 -10.67
CA THR A 158 -11.57 17.27 -10.10
C THR A 158 -12.52 18.07 -10.98
N GLY A 159 -12.88 17.54 -12.15
CA GLY A 159 -13.75 18.20 -13.12
C GLY A 159 -15.24 18.12 -12.80
N GLU A 160 -16.07 18.32 -13.82
CA GLU A 160 -17.52 18.26 -13.67
C GLU A 160 -18.02 16.88 -13.25
N GLY A 161 -19.01 16.85 -12.36
CA GLY A 161 -19.57 15.60 -11.85
C GLY A 161 -18.66 14.83 -10.88
N SER A 162 -17.48 15.35 -10.53
CA SER A 162 -16.55 14.64 -9.65
C SER A 162 -16.91 14.73 -8.17
N LEU A 163 -16.47 13.72 -7.40
CA LEU A 163 -16.59 13.70 -5.94
C LEU A 163 -15.92 14.92 -5.28
N ALA A 164 -14.69 15.26 -5.71
CA ALA A 164 -13.96 16.39 -5.17
C ALA A 164 -14.71 17.72 -5.40
N LYS A 165 -15.25 17.92 -6.62
CA LYS A 165 -16.03 19.12 -6.94
C LYS A 165 -17.33 19.19 -6.12
N ARG A 166 -18.03 18.07 -5.99
CA ARG A 166 -19.28 17.96 -5.21
C ARG A 166 -19.06 18.30 -3.74
N LEU A 167 -18.04 17.73 -3.10
CA LEU A 167 -17.70 18.02 -1.70
C LEU A 167 -17.30 19.48 -1.50
N ARG A 168 -16.57 20.07 -2.46
CA ARG A 168 -16.17 21.49 -2.42
C ARG A 168 -17.37 22.43 -2.54
N LEU A 169 -18.30 22.16 -3.46
CA LEU A 169 -19.53 22.97 -3.61
C LEU A 169 -20.41 22.94 -2.36
N LEU A 170 -20.45 21.81 -1.66
CA LEU A 170 -21.15 21.70 -0.36
C LEU A 170 -20.38 22.34 0.80
N GLY A 171 -19.15 22.80 0.57
CA GLY A 171 -18.26 23.36 1.56
C GLY A 171 -17.78 22.33 2.59
N LEU A 172 -17.72 21.05 2.23
CA LEU A 172 -17.39 19.95 3.14
C LEU A 172 -15.91 19.56 3.09
N ALA A 173 -15.25 19.70 1.93
CA ALA A 173 -13.85 19.34 1.78
C ALA A 173 -13.14 20.22 0.75
N ASP A 174 -11.83 20.37 0.91
CA ASP A 174 -10.97 21.13 0.01
C ASP A 174 -10.22 20.24 -0.98
N GLY A 175 -10.00 18.96 -0.61
CA GLY A 175 -9.23 17.99 -1.38
C GLY A 175 -9.68 16.55 -1.13
N VAL A 176 -9.45 15.71 -2.13
CA VAL A 176 -9.67 14.26 -2.09
C VAL A 176 -8.45 13.61 -2.73
N SER A 177 -7.86 12.62 -2.05
CA SER A 177 -6.65 11.95 -2.49
C SER A 177 -6.77 10.45 -2.26
N PRO A 178 -6.86 9.64 -3.33
CA PRO A 178 -6.77 8.20 -3.21
C PRO A 178 -5.35 7.77 -2.81
N VAL A 179 -5.25 6.66 -2.08
CA VAL A 179 -4.00 6.02 -1.69
C VAL A 179 -4.15 4.53 -1.97
N VAL A 180 -3.19 3.91 -2.64
CA VAL A 180 -3.21 2.47 -2.92
C VAL A 180 -1.94 1.84 -2.38
N ASP A 181 -2.10 0.78 -1.58
CA ASP A 181 -1.01 -0.08 -1.11
C ASP A 181 -1.38 -1.52 -1.44
N GLY A 182 -0.51 -2.25 -2.13
CA GLY A 182 -0.80 -3.58 -2.64
C GLY A 182 0.36 -4.53 -2.47
N ASN A 183 0.05 -5.77 -2.13
CA ASN A 183 1.00 -6.87 -2.10
C ASN A 183 0.40 -8.12 -2.76
N THR A 184 1.12 -9.24 -2.69
CA THR A 184 0.69 -10.50 -3.30
C THR A 184 -0.58 -11.11 -2.68
N ILE A 185 -1.02 -10.63 -1.51
CA ILE A 185 -2.14 -11.17 -0.74
C ILE A 185 -3.38 -10.27 -0.83
N SER A 186 -3.21 -8.95 -0.87
CA SER A 186 -4.33 -7.99 -0.92
C SER A 186 -3.89 -6.62 -1.40
N THR A 187 -4.87 -5.84 -1.87
CA THR A 187 -4.74 -4.41 -2.17
C THR A 187 -5.62 -3.62 -1.21
N LEU A 188 -5.09 -2.57 -0.60
CA LEU A 188 -5.81 -1.62 0.24
C LEU A 188 -5.97 -0.31 -0.53
N LEU A 189 -7.22 0.07 -0.81
CA LEU A 189 -7.57 1.35 -1.42
C LEU A 189 -8.08 2.29 -0.32
N GLY A 190 -7.30 3.32 -0.03
CA GLY A 190 -7.64 4.44 0.83
C GLY A 190 -8.15 5.65 0.05
N LEU A 191 -8.95 6.48 0.70
CA LEU A 191 -9.38 7.78 0.25
C LEU A 191 -9.22 8.76 1.42
N ARG A 192 -8.25 9.66 1.30
CA ARG A 192 -8.01 10.77 2.23
C ARG A 192 -8.81 11.98 1.75
N VAL A 193 -9.61 12.57 2.64
CA VAL A 193 -10.40 13.77 2.37
C VAL A 193 -9.94 14.87 3.31
N ASP A 194 -9.48 15.98 2.73
CA ASP A 194 -9.12 17.20 3.45
C ASP A 194 -10.40 17.94 3.83
N LEU A 195 -10.82 17.81 5.08
CA LEU A 195 -12.10 18.35 5.53
C LEU A 195 -11.99 19.84 5.81
N THR A 196 -13.06 20.57 5.48
CA THR A 196 -13.29 21.88 6.10
C THR A 196 -13.77 21.69 7.53
N GLN A 197 -13.84 22.77 8.30
CA GLN A 197 -14.48 22.71 9.63
C GLN A 197 -15.94 22.22 9.55
N LYS A 198 -16.68 22.62 8.51
CA LYS A 198 -18.06 22.16 8.27
C LYS A 198 -18.10 20.66 7.99
N GLY A 199 -17.19 20.15 7.15
CA GLY A 199 -17.06 18.71 6.87
C GLY A 199 -16.71 17.89 8.11
N ALA A 200 -15.83 18.42 8.96
CA ALA A 200 -15.47 17.79 10.23
C ALA A 200 -16.64 17.67 11.20
N THR A 201 -17.57 18.62 11.21
CA THR A 201 -18.81 18.52 12.00
C THR A 201 -19.83 17.58 11.34
N HIS A 202 -19.85 17.48 10.00
CA HIS A 202 -20.84 16.73 9.23
C HIS A 202 -20.25 15.51 8.51
N ARG A 203 -19.44 14.71 9.21
CA ARG A 203 -18.73 13.55 8.64
C ARG A 203 -19.67 12.53 7.97
N GLY A 204 -20.88 12.37 8.49
CA GLY A 204 -21.90 11.51 7.90
C GLY A 204 -22.30 11.94 6.48
N LEU A 205 -22.41 13.25 6.23
CA LEU A 205 -22.68 13.77 4.89
C LEU A 205 -21.49 13.56 3.95
N VAL A 206 -20.26 13.72 4.44
CA VAL A 206 -19.06 13.43 3.63
C VAL A 206 -19.05 11.95 3.20
N LEU A 207 -19.30 11.03 4.13
CA LEU A 207 -19.41 9.60 3.82
C LEU A 207 -20.55 9.32 2.85
N GLN A 208 -21.71 9.96 3.03
CA GLN A 208 -22.85 9.80 2.12
C GLN A 208 -22.48 10.20 0.69
N GLU A 209 -21.79 11.33 0.49
CA GLU A 209 -21.37 11.77 -0.84
C GLU A 209 -20.31 10.82 -1.45
N ILE A 210 -19.36 10.32 -0.65
CA ILE A 210 -18.39 9.30 -1.09
C ILE A 210 -19.11 8.03 -1.57
N PHE A 211 -20.01 7.46 -0.77
CA PHE A 211 -20.72 6.25 -1.14
C PHE A 211 -21.72 6.47 -2.28
N SER A 212 -22.33 7.66 -2.37
CA SER A 212 -23.19 8.01 -3.49
C SER A 212 -22.40 8.06 -4.80
N TYR A 213 -21.19 8.61 -4.79
CA TYR A 213 -20.30 8.60 -5.95
C TYR A 213 -19.86 7.18 -6.33
N ILE A 214 -19.50 6.34 -5.35
CA ILE A 214 -19.16 4.93 -5.60
C ILE A 214 -20.35 4.18 -6.22
N ASN A 215 -21.57 4.40 -5.75
CA ASN A 215 -22.77 3.80 -6.31
C ASN A 215 -23.04 4.31 -7.73
N PHE A 216 -22.88 5.61 -7.98
CA PHE A 216 -22.97 6.17 -9.33
C PHE A 216 -22.01 5.48 -10.31
N LEU A 217 -20.74 5.29 -9.91
CA LEU A 217 -19.74 4.57 -10.71
C LEU A 217 -20.12 3.10 -10.92
N ARG A 218 -20.71 2.45 -9.91
CA ARG A 218 -21.18 1.06 -10.02
C ARG A 218 -22.31 0.94 -11.05
N ASP A 219 -23.27 1.85 -11.02
CA ASP A 219 -24.48 1.77 -11.83
C ASP A 219 -24.23 2.12 -13.30
N HIS A 220 -23.30 3.04 -13.57
CA HIS A 220 -22.98 3.50 -14.93
C HIS A 220 -21.76 2.79 -15.54
N GLY A 221 -20.97 2.10 -14.72
CA GLY A 221 -19.71 1.51 -15.13
C GLY A 221 -18.65 2.55 -15.48
N VAL A 222 -17.58 2.08 -16.12
CA VAL A 222 -16.47 2.93 -16.59
C VAL A 222 -16.37 2.79 -18.10
N GLY A 223 -16.34 3.92 -18.81
CA GLY A 223 -16.23 3.93 -20.26
C GLY A 223 -14.95 3.25 -20.75
N HIS A 224 -15.06 2.44 -21.81
CA HIS A 224 -13.95 1.70 -22.39
C HIS A 224 -12.78 2.61 -22.79
N ASP A 225 -13.09 3.80 -23.32
CA ASP A 225 -12.09 4.78 -23.77
C ASP A 225 -11.19 5.25 -22.64
N LEU A 226 -11.76 5.49 -21.45
CA LEU A 226 -11.00 5.88 -20.27
C LEU A 226 -10.07 4.74 -19.83
N VAL A 227 -10.59 3.51 -19.77
CA VAL A 227 -9.78 2.33 -19.41
C VAL A 227 -8.64 2.13 -20.41
N SER A 228 -8.90 2.30 -21.70
CA SER A 228 -7.90 2.14 -22.76
C SER A 228 -6.80 3.20 -22.69
N THR A 229 -7.15 4.42 -22.29
CA THR A 229 -6.19 5.53 -22.14
C THR A 229 -5.25 5.29 -20.96
N LEU A 230 -5.76 4.73 -19.86
CA LEU A 230 -4.97 4.45 -18.65
C LEU A 230 -4.13 3.16 -18.73
N ALA A 231 -4.38 2.31 -19.73
CA ALA A 231 -3.70 1.03 -19.92
C ALA A 231 -2.50 1.08 -20.87
N GLN A 232 -2.27 2.21 -21.55
CA GLN A 232 -1.09 2.49 -22.39
C GLN A 232 0.08 2.95 -21.53
#